data_AF-A0A2M8C7V0-F1
#
_entry.id   AF-A0A2M8C7V0-F1
#
_cell.length_a   1.000
_cell.length_b   1.000
_cell.length_c   1.000
_cell.angle_alpha   90.00
_cell.angle_beta   90.00
_cell.angle_gamma   90.00
#
_symmetry.space_group_name_H-M   'P 1'
#
loop_
_entity.id
_entity.type
_entity.pdbx_description
1 polymer ?
#
loop_
_entity_poly.entity_id
_entity_poly.type
_entity_poly.pdbx_seq_one_letter_code
_entity_poly.pdbx_strand_id
1 'polypeptide(L)'
;FETINAAGVMQVPLAISVWDDGWGISVNNVHQTTKGNISEILKGFEKQKNTNGLYIFRDQCTDYASLNLTYKKGIQLCRKEHVPVLFHIQGCTQPQGHSTSGSHERYKSPEQLKEEIANDCIVKMREWIISEKIASPEELDEIEKNATKRAREARKNAWNNFQQPLIDKKNEFLKLVDITTCNCAQTAAIEQIKKELQPIGEPIRKDIISSAKKILRLICNNCSNPNNSLKTNVTEWLNKESADNDRRFSSHLDS
;
A
#
# COMPACT_ATOMS: atom_id res chain seq x y z
N PHE A 1 -3.24 -24.54 -4.12
CA PHE A 1 -3.17 -25.92 -4.63
C PHE A 1 -3.61 -26.00 -6.09
N GLU A 2 -4.86 -25.61 -6.40
CA GLU A 2 -5.43 -25.70 -7.75
C GLU A 2 -4.59 -25.03 -8.84
N THR A 3 -4.09 -23.82 -8.58
CA THR A 3 -3.20 -23.10 -9.51
C THR A 3 -1.94 -23.90 -9.84
N ILE A 4 -1.30 -24.52 -8.84
CA ILE A 4 -0.07 -25.30 -9.03
C ILE A 4 -0.37 -26.57 -9.82
N ASN A 5 -1.46 -27.26 -9.48
CA ASN A 5 -1.91 -28.45 -10.21
C ASN A 5 -2.23 -28.11 -11.68
N ALA A 6 -3.02 -27.07 -11.93
CA ALA A 6 -3.37 -26.64 -13.28
C ALA A 6 -2.14 -26.25 -14.10
N ALA A 7 -1.19 -25.51 -13.51
CA ALA A 7 0.07 -25.17 -14.17
C ALA A 7 0.88 -26.43 -14.51
N GLY A 8 0.93 -27.41 -13.60
CA GLY A 8 1.58 -28.70 -13.83
C GLY A 8 0.91 -29.55 -14.91
N VAL A 9 -0.42 -29.59 -14.97
CA VAL A 9 -1.17 -30.30 -16.01
C VAL A 9 -0.95 -29.66 -17.38
N MET A 10 -1.11 -28.34 -17.45
CA MET A 10 -1.06 -27.57 -18.70
C MET A 10 0.38 -27.25 -19.14
N GLN A 11 1.38 -27.55 -18.33
CA GLN A 11 2.78 -27.16 -18.52
C GLN A 11 2.89 -25.66 -18.88
N VAL A 12 2.29 -24.80 -18.05
CA VAL A 12 2.36 -23.34 -18.25
C VAL A 12 3.73 -22.85 -17.82
N PRO A 13 4.43 -21.99 -18.60
CA PRO A 13 5.69 -21.36 -18.18
C PRO A 13 5.42 -20.32 -17.07
N LEU A 14 5.21 -20.80 -15.86
CA LEU A 14 4.88 -20.05 -14.66
C LEU A 14 6.00 -20.19 -13.63
N ALA A 15 6.59 -19.08 -13.22
CA ALA A 15 7.51 -19.03 -12.09
C ALA A 15 6.75 -18.63 -10.81
N ILE A 16 6.83 -19.46 -9.78
CA ILE A 16 6.13 -19.28 -8.51
C ILE A 16 7.18 -19.15 -7.41
N SER A 17 7.14 -18.06 -6.65
CA SER A 17 8.00 -17.91 -5.47
C SER A 17 7.16 -18.01 -4.20
N VAL A 18 7.59 -18.87 -3.28
CA VAL A 18 7.05 -19.00 -1.94
C VAL A 18 8.13 -18.48 -0.99
N TRP A 19 7.86 -17.34 -0.36
CA TRP A 19 8.71 -16.74 0.67
C TRP A 19 8.20 -17.25 2.02
N ASP A 20 8.84 -18.29 2.53
CA ASP A 20 8.44 -18.96 3.75
C ASP A 20 9.13 -18.31 4.96
N ASP A 21 8.36 -17.50 5.69
CA ASP A 21 8.74 -16.90 6.96
C ASP A 21 8.33 -17.74 8.17
N GLY A 22 7.67 -18.88 7.95
CA GLY A 22 7.19 -19.77 9.00
C GLY A 22 5.78 -19.47 9.54
N TRP A 23 5.11 -18.40 9.08
CA TRP A 23 3.89 -17.90 9.72
C TRP A 23 2.77 -17.50 8.74
N GLY A 24 1.57 -18.00 9.02
CA GLY A 24 0.31 -17.41 8.56
C GLY A 24 -0.29 -16.50 9.62
N ILE A 25 0.07 -15.22 9.63
CA ILE A 25 -0.28 -14.26 10.71
C ILE A 25 0.33 -14.72 12.04
N SER A 26 -0.46 -15.39 12.88
CA SER A 26 -0.07 -15.94 14.18
C SER A 26 -0.03 -17.47 14.19
N VAL A 27 -0.36 -18.12 13.06
CA VAL A 27 -0.39 -19.57 12.93
C VAL A 27 0.93 -20.04 12.34
N ASN A 28 1.70 -20.80 13.11
CA ASN A 28 2.95 -21.39 12.63
C ASN A 28 2.67 -22.47 11.58
N ASN A 29 3.60 -22.66 10.63
CA ASN A 29 3.56 -23.69 9.60
C ASN A 29 3.21 -25.10 10.10
N VAL A 30 3.62 -25.49 11.32
CA VAL A 30 3.30 -26.82 11.89
C VAL A 30 1.79 -27.04 12.07
N HIS A 31 1.02 -25.96 12.21
CA HIS A 31 -0.43 -25.99 12.34
C HIS A 31 -1.14 -25.62 11.04
N GLN A 32 -0.48 -24.89 10.14
CA GLN A 32 -1.06 -24.39 8.90
C GLN A 32 -0.92 -25.36 7.72
N THR A 33 0.21 -26.06 7.64
CA THR A 33 0.64 -26.78 6.42
C THR A 33 0.99 -28.22 6.75
N THR A 34 0.45 -29.19 6.00
CA THR A 34 0.86 -30.59 6.14
C THR A 34 2.37 -30.73 5.94
N LYS A 35 3.05 -31.45 6.85
CA LYS A 35 4.53 -31.55 6.93
C LYS A 35 5.24 -30.23 7.28
N GLY A 36 4.52 -29.14 7.54
CA GLY A 36 5.09 -27.83 7.86
C GLY A 36 5.96 -27.23 6.75
N ASN A 37 5.85 -27.72 5.51
CA ASN A 37 6.78 -27.34 4.44
C ASN A 37 6.11 -27.47 3.06
N ILE A 38 6.09 -26.37 2.31
CA ILE A 38 5.42 -26.28 1.01
C ILE A 38 6.06 -27.18 -0.05
N SER A 39 7.39 -27.24 -0.11
CA SER A 39 8.08 -28.13 -1.04
C SER A 39 7.86 -29.62 -0.73
N GLU A 40 7.68 -29.99 0.54
CA GLU A 40 7.45 -31.38 0.94
C GLU A 40 6.01 -31.86 0.73
N ILE A 41 5.01 -30.99 0.91
CA ILE A 41 3.62 -31.31 0.57
C ILE A 41 3.44 -31.39 -0.96
N LEU A 42 4.18 -30.58 -1.72
CA LEU A 42 4.12 -30.56 -3.19
C LEU A 42 5.06 -31.54 -3.89
N LYS A 43 5.86 -32.33 -3.16
CA LYS A 43 6.84 -33.26 -3.73
C LYS A 43 6.25 -34.24 -4.75
N GLY A 44 4.98 -34.63 -4.60
CA GLY A 44 4.29 -35.49 -5.57
C GLY A 44 4.04 -34.84 -6.94
N PHE A 45 4.18 -33.52 -7.05
CA PHE A 45 3.98 -32.77 -8.29
C PHE A 45 5.29 -32.53 -9.04
N GLU A 46 6.42 -32.88 -8.41
CA GLU A 46 7.74 -32.65 -8.97
C GLU A 46 7.95 -33.47 -10.25
N LYS A 47 8.37 -32.80 -11.31
CA LYS A 47 8.56 -33.39 -12.63
C LYS A 47 9.68 -34.43 -12.59
N GLN A 48 9.37 -35.65 -13.01
CA GLN A 48 10.32 -36.73 -13.27
C GLN A 48 10.52 -36.96 -14.78
N LYS A 49 11.50 -37.79 -15.13
CA LYS A 49 11.74 -38.18 -16.53
C LYS A 49 10.45 -38.74 -17.15
N ASN A 50 10.05 -38.20 -18.30
CA ASN A 50 8.85 -38.58 -19.05
C ASN A 50 7.51 -38.34 -18.31
N THR A 51 7.46 -37.44 -17.33
CA THR A 51 6.22 -37.04 -16.64
C THR A 51 5.97 -35.55 -16.80
N ASN A 52 4.73 -35.11 -16.57
CA ASN A 52 4.40 -33.69 -16.38
C ASN A 52 4.65 -33.28 -14.92
N GLY A 53 4.33 -32.04 -14.56
CA GLY A 53 4.58 -31.50 -13.21
C GLY A 53 5.39 -30.20 -13.25
N LEU A 54 6.10 -29.90 -12.18
CA LEU A 54 6.91 -28.69 -12.04
C LEU A 54 8.32 -28.97 -11.52
N TYR A 55 9.27 -28.08 -11.79
CA TYR A 55 10.54 -28.08 -11.07
C TYR A 55 10.39 -27.40 -9.72
N ILE A 56 10.91 -28.02 -8.66
CA ILE A 56 10.89 -27.45 -7.31
C ILE A 56 12.32 -27.14 -6.89
N PHE A 57 12.62 -25.85 -6.76
CA PHE A 57 13.87 -25.36 -6.19
C PHE A 57 13.65 -24.99 -4.73
N ARG A 58 14.66 -25.30 -3.90
CA ARG A 58 14.69 -24.96 -2.48
C ARG A 58 15.94 -24.13 -2.24
N ASP A 59 15.81 -23.04 -1.49
CA ASP A 59 16.93 -22.18 -1.16
C ASP A 59 16.71 -21.44 0.15
N GLN A 60 17.75 -20.78 0.67
CA GLN A 60 17.64 -19.93 1.86
C GLN A 60 17.55 -18.45 1.47
N CYS A 61 16.72 -17.68 2.17
CA CYS A 61 16.47 -16.28 1.87
C CYS A 61 17.71 -15.38 2.06
N THR A 62 18.69 -15.86 2.83
CA THR A 62 19.90 -15.14 3.20
C THR A 62 21.13 -15.54 2.38
N ASP A 63 21.05 -16.60 1.56
CA ASP A 63 22.13 -17.02 0.66
C ASP A 63 21.96 -16.39 -0.73
N TYR A 64 22.35 -15.12 -0.84
CA TYR A 64 22.20 -14.33 -2.07
C TYR A 64 22.95 -14.91 -3.27
N ALA A 65 24.10 -15.55 -3.06
CA ALA A 65 24.84 -16.20 -4.14
C ALA A 65 24.05 -17.39 -4.70
N SER A 66 23.57 -18.26 -3.81
CA SER A 66 22.72 -19.41 -4.17
C SER A 66 21.43 -18.95 -4.84
N LEU A 67 20.73 -17.97 -4.27
CA LEU A 67 19.48 -17.42 -4.82
C LEU A 67 19.65 -16.94 -6.27
N ASN A 68 20.72 -16.20 -6.57
CA ASN A 68 21.01 -15.74 -7.93
C ASN A 68 21.17 -16.91 -8.91
N LEU A 69 21.90 -17.96 -8.51
CA LEU A 69 22.10 -19.17 -9.33
C LEU A 69 20.81 -19.97 -9.50
N THR A 70 20.07 -20.17 -8.41
CA THR A 70 18.80 -20.89 -8.35
C THR A 70 17.76 -20.24 -9.25
N TYR A 71 17.53 -18.93 -9.10
CA TYR A 71 16.58 -18.20 -9.95
C TYR A 71 17.03 -18.19 -11.41
N LYS A 72 18.32 -17.96 -11.70
CA LYS A 72 18.83 -18.00 -13.07
C LYS A 72 18.55 -19.36 -13.73
N LYS A 73 18.84 -20.46 -13.04
CA LYS A 73 18.60 -21.82 -13.51
C LYS A 73 17.11 -22.11 -13.69
N GLY A 74 16.30 -21.83 -12.68
CA GLY A 74 14.87 -22.14 -12.70
C GLY A 74 14.11 -21.32 -13.75
N ILE A 75 14.40 -20.03 -13.88
CA ILE A 75 13.79 -19.18 -14.92
C ILE A 75 14.21 -19.63 -16.31
N GLN A 76 15.48 -20.03 -16.50
CA GLN A 76 15.94 -20.58 -17.77
C GLN A 76 15.16 -21.85 -18.14
N LEU A 77 14.97 -22.78 -17.20
CA LEU A 77 14.17 -24.00 -17.44
C LEU A 77 12.72 -23.68 -17.75
N CYS A 78 12.09 -22.80 -16.96
CA CYS A 78 10.72 -22.34 -17.16
C CYS A 78 10.50 -21.84 -18.59
N ARG A 79 11.42 -21.00 -19.08
CA ARG A 79 11.34 -20.42 -20.43
C ARG A 79 11.68 -21.42 -21.54
N LYS A 80 12.72 -22.25 -21.37
CA LYS A 80 13.20 -23.14 -22.44
C LYS A 80 12.31 -24.37 -22.62
N GLU A 81 11.85 -24.95 -21.51
CA GLU A 81 11.08 -26.19 -21.54
C GLU A 81 9.58 -25.93 -21.49
N HIS A 82 9.16 -24.67 -21.29
CA HIS A 82 7.77 -24.28 -21.12
C HIS A 82 7.11 -25.10 -20.01
N VAL A 83 7.71 -25.08 -18.82
CA VAL A 83 7.21 -25.82 -17.66
C VAL A 83 7.14 -24.90 -16.45
N PRO A 84 6.19 -25.14 -15.51
CA PRO A 84 6.15 -24.38 -14.29
C PRO A 84 7.35 -24.69 -13.39
N VAL A 85 7.76 -23.67 -12.64
CA VAL A 85 8.87 -23.75 -11.69
C VAL A 85 8.45 -23.10 -10.38
N LEU A 86 8.66 -23.79 -9.27
CA LEU A 86 8.42 -23.27 -7.93
C LEU A 86 9.74 -23.09 -7.19
N PHE A 87 9.93 -21.90 -6.63
CA PHE A 87 11.03 -21.54 -5.75
C PHE A 87 10.48 -21.48 -4.31
N HIS A 88 10.84 -22.46 -3.49
CA HIS A 88 10.54 -22.45 -2.06
C HIS A 88 11.73 -21.86 -1.32
N ILE A 89 11.61 -20.58 -0.95
CA ILE A 89 12.67 -19.83 -0.28
C ILE A 89 12.37 -19.80 1.21
N GLN A 90 13.22 -20.47 1.97
CA GLN A 90 13.04 -20.68 3.41
C GLN A 90 13.93 -19.73 4.23
N GLY A 91 13.63 -19.62 5.52
CA GLY A 91 14.40 -18.76 6.42
C GLY A 91 14.16 -17.27 6.15
N CYS A 92 13.03 -16.91 5.53
CA CYS A 92 12.60 -15.53 5.48
C CYS A 92 12.29 -15.10 6.92
N THR A 93 12.56 -13.84 7.26
CA THR A 93 12.26 -13.32 8.60
C THR A 93 11.10 -12.33 8.54
N GLN A 94 10.35 -12.24 9.63
CA GLN A 94 9.26 -11.27 9.78
C GLN A 94 9.44 -10.57 11.13
N PRO A 95 10.49 -9.72 11.26
CA PRO A 95 10.84 -9.06 12.52
C PRO A 95 9.81 -7.98 12.93
N GLN A 96 8.92 -7.61 12.00
CA GLN A 96 7.80 -6.70 12.25
C GLN A 96 6.50 -7.50 12.36
N GLY A 97 5.43 -6.90 12.92
CA GLY A 97 4.13 -7.58 13.00
C GLY A 97 3.56 -7.89 11.62
N HIS A 98 2.68 -8.89 11.53
CA HIS A 98 1.96 -9.21 10.28
C HIS A 98 1.26 -7.97 9.68
N SER A 99 0.71 -7.10 10.53
CA SER A 99 0.11 -5.84 10.16
C SER A 99 0.22 -4.82 11.30
N THR A 100 -0.30 -3.61 11.08
CA THR A 100 -0.38 -2.56 12.11
C THR A 100 -1.35 -2.87 13.25
N SER A 101 -2.17 -3.93 13.15
CA SER A 101 -3.26 -4.24 14.09
C SER A 101 -2.99 -5.43 15.01
N GLY A 102 -1.74 -5.89 15.14
CA GLY A 102 -1.39 -6.98 16.05
C GLY A 102 0.10 -7.01 16.39
N SER A 103 0.43 -7.38 17.63
CA SER A 103 1.83 -7.59 18.03
C SER A 103 2.21 -9.05 17.83
N HIS A 104 3.30 -9.26 17.10
CA HIS A 104 3.90 -10.58 16.88
C HIS A 104 4.50 -11.17 18.15
N GLU A 105 4.81 -10.33 19.15
CA GLU A 105 5.31 -10.74 20.48
C GLU A 105 4.31 -11.62 21.24
N ARG A 106 3.04 -11.67 20.79
CA ARG A 106 2.02 -12.56 21.37
C ARG A 106 2.19 -14.03 20.98
N TYR A 107 2.93 -14.30 19.90
CA TYR A 107 3.07 -15.65 19.35
C TYR A 107 4.49 -16.01 18.94
N LYS A 108 5.42 -15.04 18.89
CA LYS A 108 6.86 -15.26 18.72
C LYS A 108 7.59 -15.06 20.04
N SER A 109 8.54 -15.94 20.37
CA SER A 109 9.35 -15.79 21.56
C SER A 109 10.39 -14.67 21.40
N PRO A 110 10.86 -14.05 22.51
CA PRO A 110 11.95 -13.08 22.45
C PRO A 110 13.23 -13.63 21.80
N GLU A 111 13.52 -14.92 21.98
CA GLU A 111 14.67 -15.59 21.37
C GLU A 111 14.52 -15.66 19.85
N GLN A 112 13.33 -16.04 19.37
CA GLN A 112 13.03 -16.08 17.94
C GLN A 112 13.13 -14.69 17.32
N LEU A 113 12.63 -13.65 18.00
CA LEU A 113 12.71 -12.27 17.50
C LEU A 113 14.15 -11.77 17.39
N LYS A 114 15.01 -12.13 18.35
CA LYS A 114 16.45 -11.82 18.27
C LYS A 114 17.10 -12.54 17.09
N GLU A 115 16.76 -13.80 16.87
CA GLU A 115 17.25 -14.57 15.73
C GLU A 115 16.78 -13.97 14.40
N GLU A 116 15.50 -13.59 14.28
CA GLU A 116 14.94 -12.96 13.08
C GLU A 116 15.59 -11.61 12.77
N ILE A 117 15.94 -10.81 13.79
CA ILE A 117 16.69 -9.55 13.61
C ILE A 117 18.12 -9.84 13.15
N ALA A 118 18.79 -10.83 13.74
CA ALA A 118 20.16 -11.20 13.35
C ALA A 118 20.24 -11.80 11.95
N ASN A 119 19.17 -12.44 11.49
CA ASN A 119 19.01 -13.01 10.15
C ASN A 119 18.17 -12.12 9.22
N ASP A 120 17.99 -10.84 9.55
CA ASP A 120 17.31 -9.90 8.69
C ASP A 120 17.96 -9.88 7.30
N CYS A 121 17.13 -9.96 6.26
CA CYS A 121 17.60 -10.06 4.88
C CYS A 121 18.44 -8.85 4.46
N ILE A 122 18.12 -7.64 4.92
CA ILE A 122 18.91 -6.44 4.60
C ILE A 122 20.30 -6.53 5.25
N VAL A 123 20.37 -7.01 6.50
CA VAL A 123 21.64 -7.24 7.21
C VAL A 123 22.48 -8.28 6.45
N LYS A 124 21.89 -9.42 6.10
CA LYS A 124 22.58 -10.50 5.38
C LYS A 124 23.00 -10.10 3.98
N MET A 125 22.19 -9.29 3.29
CA MET A 125 22.54 -8.75 1.98
C MET A 125 23.74 -7.82 2.06
N ARG A 126 23.78 -6.94 3.08
CA ARG A 126 24.91 -6.05 3.33
C ARG A 126 26.18 -6.83 3.61
N GLU A 127 26.12 -7.83 4.49
CA GLU A 127 27.24 -8.74 4.78
C GLU A 127 27.77 -9.39 3.50
N TRP A 128 26.88 -9.93 2.66
CA TRP A 128 27.23 -10.57 1.40
C TRP A 128 27.85 -9.60 0.38
N ILE A 129 27.29 -8.40 0.21
CA ILE A 129 27.83 -7.39 -0.72
C ILE A 129 29.27 -7.01 -0.33
N ILE A 130 29.52 -6.84 0.97
CA ILE A 130 30.84 -6.50 1.49
C ILE A 130 31.81 -7.68 1.31
N SER A 131 31.38 -8.91 1.65
CA SER A 131 32.24 -10.09 1.53
C SER A 131 32.66 -10.36 0.09
N GLU A 132 31.74 -10.17 -0.85
CA GLU A 132 31.99 -10.31 -2.30
C GLU A 132 32.67 -9.07 -2.92
N LYS A 133 32.96 -8.03 -2.13
CA LYS A 133 33.58 -6.78 -2.58
C LYS A 133 32.81 -6.10 -3.72
N ILE A 134 31.48 -6.24 -3.71
CA ILE A 134 30.57 -5.64 -4.70
C ILE A 134 30.45 -4.12 -4.45
N ALA A 135 30.48 -3.70 -3.19
CA ALA A 135 30.49 -2.29 -2.77
C ALA A 135 31.19 -2.14 -1.42
N SER A 136 31.68 -0.93 -1.13
CA SER A 136 32.27 -0.58 0.18
C SER A 136 31.18 -0.29 1.22
N PRO A 137 31.51 -0.38 2.53
CA PRO A 137 30.59 0.02 3.59
C PRO A 137 30.09 1.47 3.44
N GLU A 138 30.95 2.39 3.01
CA GLU A 138 30.63 3.80 2.84
C GLU A 138 29.64 4.02 1.68
N GLU A 139 29.80 3.29 0.58
CA GLU A 139 28.85 3.32 -0.55
C GLU A 139 27.46 2.84 -0.11
N LEU A 140 27.41 1.78 0.71
CA LEU A 140 26.16 1.24 1.25
C LEU A 140 25.48 2.23 2.22
N ASP A 141 26.25 2.89 3.09
CA ASP A 141 25.74 3.92 3.99
C ASP A 141 25.13 5.10 3.21
N GLU A 142 25.76 5.50 2.10
CA GLU A 142 25.22 6.52 1.22
C GLU A 142 23.92 6.07 0.55
N ILE A 143 23.84 4.83 0.08
CA ILE A 143 22.62 4.24 -0.52
C ILE A 143 21.47 4.23 0.50
N GLU A 144 21.70 3.77 1.72
CA GLU A 144 20.70 3.71 2.79
C GLU A 144 20.21 5.10 3.21
N LYS A 145 21.13 6.06 3.34
CA LYS A 145 20.81 7.47 3.61
C LYS A 145 19.95 8.06 2.50
N ASN A 146 20.31 7.83 1.25
CA ASN A 146 19.58 8.32 0.09
C ASN A 146 18.19 7.66 -0.03
N ALA A 147 18.08 6.36 0.28
CA ALA A 147 16.79 5.66 0.33
C ALA A 147 15.85 6.27 1.38
N THR A 148 16.37 6.53 2.59
CA THR A 148 15.60 7.18 3.67
C THR A 148 15.14 8.58 3.28
N LYS A 149 16.02 9.37 2.66
CA LYS A 149 15.68 10.71 2.14
C LYS A 149 14.56 10.63 1.10
N ARG A 150 14.70 9.73 0.12
CA ARG A 150 13.70 9.51 -0.94
C ARG A 150 12.34 9.11 -0.37
N ALA A 151 12.31 8.21 0.62
CA ALA A 151 11.06 7.78 1.26
C ALA A 151 10.36 8.95 1.99
N ARG A 152 11.11 9.80 2.69
CA ARG A 152 10.57 11.00 3.37
C ARG A 152 10.02 12.02 2.37
N GLU A 153 10.73 12.26 1.28
CA GLU A 153 10.28 13.14 0.20
C GLU A 153 9.01 12.62 -0.48
N ALA A 154 8.96 11.31 -0.78
CA ALA A 154 7.78 10.67 -1.34
C ALA A 154 6.57 10.79 -0.40
N ARG A 155 6.74 10.56 0.91
CA ARG A 155 5.69 10.76 1.92
C ARG A 155 5.18 12.20 1.92
N LYS A 156 6.09 13.18 1.94
CA LYS A 156 5.73 14.61 1.92
C LYS A 156 4.96 14.97 0.66
N ASN A 157 5.42 14.51 -0.50
CA ASN A 157 4.77 14.77 -1.78
C ASN A 157 3.38 14.13 -1.85
N ALA A 158 3.24 12.88 -1.40
CA ALA A 158 1.95 12.20 -1.32
C ALA A 158 0.97 12.94 -0.39
N TRP A 159 1.44 13.38 0.78
CA TRP A 159 0.64 14.15 1.72
C TRP A 159 0.17 15.48 1.11
N ASN A 160 1.09 16.22 0.48
CA ASN A 160 0.77 17.49 -0.18
C ASN A 160 -0.23 17.29 -1.33
N ASN A 161 -0.05 16.26 -2.16
CA ASN A 161 -0.99 15.94 -3.24
C ASN A 161 -2.38 15.58 -2.72
N PHE A 162 -2.48 15.03 -1.52
CA PHE A 162 -3.75 14.73 -0.87
C PHE A 162 -4.38 15.98 -0.22
N GLN A 163 -3.60 16.77 0.52
CA GLN A 163 -4.08 17.90 1.31
C GLN A 163 -4.28 19.19 0.51
N GLN A 164 -3.36 19.53 -0.40
CA GLN A 164 -3.39 20.80 -1.13
C GLN A 164 -4.71 21.03 -1.89
N PRO A 165 -5.26 20.03 -2.63
CA PRO A 165 -6.55 20.22 -3.28
C PRO A 165 -7.71 20.50 -2.32
N LEU A 166 -7.64 19.99 -1.09
CA LEU A 166 -8.66 20.23 -0.06
C LEU A 166 -8.51 21.62 0.55
N ILE A 167 -7.27 22.06 0.78
CA ILE A 167 -6.96 23.43 1.21
C ILE A 167 -7.42 24.45 0.17
N ASP A 168 -7.13 24.20 -1.11
CA ASP A 168 -7.54 25.08 -2.21
C ASP A 168 -9.06 25.18 -2.31
N LYS A 169 -9.78 24.04 -2.24
CA LYS A 169 -11.25 24.02 -2.22
C LYS A 169 -11.84 24.72 -1.00
N LYS A 170 -11.23 24.57 0.18
CA LYS A 170 -11.63 25.29 1.40
C LYS A 170 -11.51 26.80 1.18
N ASN A 171 -10.37 27.25 0.63
CA ASN A 171 -10.11 28.66 0.40
C ASN A 171 -11.00 29.25 -0.72
N GLU A 172 -11.23 28.48 -1.79
CA GLU A 172 -12.18 28.82 -2.86
C GLU A 172 -13.59 29.02 -2.28
N PHE A 173 -14.05 28.07 -1.45
CA PHE A 173 -15.35 28.16 -0.81
C PHE A 173 -15.44 29.35 0.17
N LEU A 174 -14.43 29.56 1.03
CA LEU A 174 -14.39 30.69 1.96
C LEU A 174 -14.45 32.03 1.22
N LYS A 175 -13.75 32.16 0.09
CA LYS A 175 -13.80 33.34 -0.78
C LYS A 175 -15.18 33.51 -1.42
N LEU A 176 -15.82 32.43 -1.85
CA LEU A 176 -17.15 32.46 -2.44
C LEU A 176 -18.20 33.00 -1.46
N VAL A 177 -18.09 32.64 -0.18
CA VAL A 177 -19.02 33.08 0.89
C VAL A 177 -18.57 34.32 1.63
N ASP A 178 -17.51 34.98 1.17
CA ASP A 178 -17.01 36.21 1.76
C ASP A 178 -17.83 37.42 1.28
N ILE A 179 -19.04 37.56 1.83
CA ILE A 179 -19.92 38.69 1.52
C ILE A 179 -19.83 39.72 2.63
N THR A 180 -18.84 40.59 2.54
CA THR A 180 -18.72 41.80 3.38
C THR A 180 -19.87 42.79 3.17
N THR A 181 -20.78 42.53 2.22
CA THR A 181 -21.87 43.43 1.80
C THR A 181 -23.31 42.93 2.05
N CYS A 182 -23.54 41.74 2.64
CA CYS A 182 -24.90 41.23 2.96
C CYS A 182 -25.30 41.65 4.38
N ASN A 183 -26.22 42.62 4.50
CA ASN A 183 -26.82 43.03 5.78
C ASN A 183 -28.05 42.18 6.14
N CYS A 184 -27.88 40.87 6.08
CA CYS A 184 -28.94 39.89 6.16
C CYS A 184 -29.07 39.38 7.62
N ALA A 185 -30.28 39.05 8.09
CA ALA A 185 -30.49 38.67 9.51
C ALA A 185 -29.65 37.45 9.97
N GLN A 186 -29.19 36.62 9.03
CA GLN A 186 -28.43 35.39 9.29
C GLN A 186 -26.91 35.55 9.08
N THR A 187 -26.41 36.76 8.80
CA THR A 187 -24.98 36.99 8.53
C THR A 187 -24.09 36.54 9.69
N ALA A 188 -24.51 36.73 10.95
CA ALA A 188 -23.76 36.29 12.13
C ALA A 188 -23.56 34.76 12.18
N ALA A 189 -24.57 33.98 11.80
CA ALA A 189 -24.49 32.51 11.77
C ALA A 189 -23.58 32.00 10.64
N ILE A 190 -23.57 32.68 9.49
CA ILE A 190 -22.67 32.38 8.36
C ILE A 190 -21.21 32.68 8.76
N GLU A 191 -20.96 33.82 9.39
CA GLU A 191 -19.63 34.20 9.87
C GLU A 191 -19.09 33.23 10.93
N GLN A 192 -19.96 32.70 11.79
CA GLN A 192 -19.56 31.67 12.76
C GLN A 192 -19.07 30.40 12.05
N ILE A 193 -19.78 29.92 11.02
CA ILE A 193 -19.37 28.73 10.26
C ILE A 193 -18.04 28.98 9.52
N LYS A 194 -17.83 30.19 8.96
CA LYS A 194 -16.55 30.58 8.34
C LYS A 194 -15.41 30.53 9.35
N LYS A 195 -15.61 31.08 10.55
CA LYS A 195 -14.62 31.07 11.65
C LYS A 195 -14.28 29.67 12.14
N GLU A 196 -15.21 28.73 12.07
CA GLU A 196 -14.96 27.32 12.41
C GLU A 196 -14.18 26.60 11.30
N LEU A 197 -14.48 26.87 10.02
CA LEU A 197 -13.83 26.21 8.88
C LEU A 197 -12.42 26.75 8.60
N GLN A 198 -12.21 28.06 8.70
CA GLN A 198 -10.95 28.73 8.36
C GLN A 198 -9.70 28.14 9.05
N PRO A 199 -9.68 27.92 10.37
CA PRO A 199 -8.48 27.45 11.09
C PRO A 199 -8.16 25.97 10.85
N ILE A 200 -9.01 25.20 10.16
CA ILE A 200 -8.76 23.79 9.86
C ILE A 200 -7.59 23.69 8.86
N GLY A 201 -6.41 23.34 9.35
CA GLY A 201 -5.18 23.25 8.54
C GLY A 201 -5.17 22.06 7.58
N GLU A 202 -5.72 20.93 8.02
CA GLU A 202 -5.80 19.67 7.26
C GLU A 202 -7.27 19.27 7.06
N PRO A 203 -8.02 20.01 6.21
CA PRO A 203 -9.44 19.80 6.07
C PRO A 203 -9.73 18.47 5.39
N ILE A 204 -10.73 17.75 5.88
CA ILE A 204 -11.32 16.65 5.13
C ILE A 204 -12.50 17.15 4.29
N ARG A 205 -12.86 16.43 3.22
CA ARG A 205 -13.99 16.80 2.34
C ARG A 205 -15.28 17.06 3.12
N LYS A 206 -15.53 16.31 4.20
CA LYS A 206 -16.69 16.49 5.07
C LYS A 206 -16.74 17.88 5.71
N ASP A 207 -15.61 18.42 6.14
CA ASP A 207 -15.56 19.73 6.80
C ASP A 207 -16.07 20.81 5.85
N ILE A 208 -15.59 20.77 4.60
CA ILE A 208 -15.93 21.76 3.57
C ILE A 208 -17.39 21.59 3.11
N ILE A 209 -17.80 20.38 2.72
CA ILE A 209 -19.13 20.12 2.19
C ILE A 209 -20.23 20.33 3.24
N SER A 210 -19.99 19.92 4.49
CA SER A 210 -20.98 20.15 5.56
C SER A 210 -21.13 21.64 5.87
N SER A 211 -20.04 22.41 5.88
CA SER A 211 -20.06 23.86 6.06
C SER A 211 -20.79 24.56 4.92
N ALA A 212 -20.55 24.15 3.67
CA ALA A 212 -21.25 24.67 2.50
C ALA A 212 -22.75 24.41 2.54
N LYS A 213 -23.19 23.20 2.91
CA LYS A 213 -24.61 22.87 3.08
C LYS A 213 -25.26 23.65 4.23
N LYS A 214 -24.54 23.88 5.34
CA LYS A 214 -25.04 24.71 6.46
C LYS A 214 -25.23 26.16 6.02
N ILE A 215 -24.23 26.75 5.35
CA ILE A 215 -24.30 28.13 4.86
C ILE A 215 -25.44 28.27 3.84
N LEU A 216 -25.58 27.35 2.88
CA LEU A 216 -26.64 27.38 1.87
C LEU A 216 -28.05 27.51 2.48
N ARG A 217 -28.30 26.87 3.63
CA ARG A 217 -29.60 26.94 4.34
C ARG A 217 -29.84 28.30 5.02
N LEU A 218 -28.79 29.08 5.26
CA LEU A 218 -28.86 30.39 5.91
C LEU A 218 -28.96 31.55 4.91
N ILE A 219 -28.66 31.31 3.62
CA ILE A 219 -28.72 32.34 2.57
C ILE A 219 -30.19 32.68 2.29
N CYS A 220 -30.54 33.96 2.33
CA CYS A 220 -31.88 34.43 2.00
C CYS A 220 -32.21 34.27 0.50
N ASN A 221 -33.49 34.20 0.17
CA ASN A 221 -33.96 34.13 -1.22
C ASN A 221 -33.98 35.52 -1.91
N ASN A 222 -33.88 36.60 -1.15
CA ASN A 222 -33.96 37.98 -1.64
C ASN A 222 -32.57 38.62 -1.71
N CYS A 223 -31.80 38.30 -2.75
CA CYS A 223 -30.58 39.04 -3.09
C CYS A 223 -30.87 40.04 -4.22
N SER A 224 -30.14 41.16 -4.24
CA SER A 224 -30.35 42.29 -5.17
C SER A 224 -30.16 41.95 -6.66
N ASN A 225 -29.58 40.79 -7.00
CA ASN A 225 -29.43 40.29 -8.36
C ASN A 225 -29.83 38.80 -8.43
N PRO A 226 -30.98 38.45 -9.03
CA PRO A 226 -31.44 37.06 -9.12
C PRO A 226 -30.52 36.14 -9.94
N ASN A 227 -29.82 36.70 -10.94
CA ASN A 227 -28.97 35.93 -11.86
C ASN A 227 -27.56 35.67 -11.31
N ASN A 228 -27.16 36.32 -10.22
CA ASN A 228 -25.86 36.12 -9.57
C ASN A 228 -26.00 36.22 -8.04
N SER A 229 -26.97 35.48 -7.50
CA SER A 229 -27.19 35.41 -6.06
C SER A 229 -26.14 34.50 -5.40
N LEU A 230 -25.76 34.79 -4.15
CA LEU A 230 -24.88 33.87 -3.39
C LEU A 230 -25.46 32.46 -3.34
N LYS A 231 -26.79 32.35 -3.22
CA LYS A 231 -27.49 31.07 -3.17
C LYS A 231 -27.24 30.24 -4.44
N THR A 232 -27.32 30.87 -5.61
CA THR A 232 -27.00 30.25 -6.90
C THR A 232 -25.55 29.78 -6.90
N ASN A 233 -24.60 30.66 -6.57
CA ASN A 233 -23.17 30.35 -6.62
C ASN A 233 -22.77 29.21 -5.67
N VAL A 234 -23.29 29.21 -4.44
CA VAL A 234 -23.03 28.13 -3.47
C VAL A 234 -23.70 26.82 -3.90
N THR A 235 -24.88 26.88 -4.51
CA THR A 235 -25.56 25.69 -5.06
C THR A 235 -24.78 25.09 -6.21
N GLU A 236 -24.33 25.90 -7.15
CA GLU A 236 -23.50 25.45 -8.29
C GLU A 236 -22.18 24.85 -7.82
N TRP A 237 -21.51 25.50 -6.86
CA TRP A 237 -20.28 24.98 -6.25
C TRP A 237 -20.51 23.61 -5.60
N LEU A 238 -21.58 23.46 -4.83
CA LEU A 238 -21.95 22.17 -4.21
C LEU A 238 -22.28 21.09 -5.24
N ASN A 239 -22.97 21.43 -6.33
CA ASN A 239 -23.30 20.49 -7.41
C ASN A 239 -22.02 20.01 -8.12
N LYS A 240 -21.08 20.93 -8.39
CA LYS A 240 -19.78 20.60 -8.95
C LYS A 240 -18.99 19.66 -8.03
N GLU A 241 -18.93 19.94 -6.73
CA GLU A 241 -18.29 19.05 -5.77
C GLU A 241 -18.97 17.68 -5.67
N SER A 242 -20.30 17.62 -5.80
CA SER A 242 -21.03 16.36 -5.81
C SER A 242 -20.62 15.50 -7.00
N ALA A 243 -20.65 16.05 -8.21
CA ALA A 243 -20.22 15.34 -9.42
C ALA A 243 -18.75 14.88 -9.35
N ASP A 244 -17.87 15.74 -8.83
CA ASP A 244 -16.47 15.41 -8.55
C ASP A 244 -16.34 14.21 -7.58
N ASN A 245 -17.18 14.16 -6.54
CA ASN A 245 -17.14 13.11 -5.54
C ASN A 245 -17.76 11.80 -6.04
N ASP A 246 -18.83 11.86 -6.84
CA ASP A 246 -19.42 10.69 -7.49
C ASP A 246 -18.37 10.01 -8.38
N ARG A 247 -17.61 10.80 -9.15
CA ARG A 247 -16.48 10.27 -9.91
C ARG A 247 -15.37 9.69 -9.02
N ARG A 248 -15.10 10.25 -7.83
CA ARG A 248 -14.02 9.76 -6.95
C ARG A 248 -14.37 8.47 -6.22
N PHE A 249 -15.63 8.31 -5.82
CA PHE A 249 -16.05 7.24 -4.91
C PHE A 249 -16.94 6.19 -5.58
N SER A 250 -17.55 6.50 -6.73
CA SER A 250 -18.54 5.64 -7.38
C SER A 250 -18.17 5.21 -8.80
N SER A 251 -17.06 5.70 -9.37
CA SER A 251 -16.67 5.35 -10.75
C SER A 251 -16.13 3.94 -10.95
N HIS A 252 -15.80 3.24 -9.86
CA HIS A 252 -15.22 1.89 -9.86
C HIS A 252 -15.94 0.97 -8.86
N LEU A 253 -17.17 1.32 -8.50
CA LEU A 253 -18.09 0.41 -7.83
C LEU A 253 -18.70 -0.47 -8.94
N ASP A 254 -17.93 -1.47 -9.37
CA ASP A 254 -18.46 -2.53 -10.23
C ASP A 254 -19.25 -3.48 -9.32
N SER A 255 -20.54 -3.65 -9.64
CA SER A 255 -21.47 -4.56 -8.96
C SER A 255 -21.21 -6.02 -9.31
#